data_AF-A0A1B9IXJ4-F1
#
_entry.id   AF-A0A1B9IXJ4-F1
#
_cell.length_a   1.000
_cell.length_b   1.000
_cell.length_c   1.000
_cell.angle_alpha   90.00
_cell.angle_beta   90.00
_cell.angle_gamma   90.00
#
_symmetry.space_group_name_H-M   'P 1'
#
loop_
_entity.id
_entity.type
_entity.pdbx_description
1 polymer ?
#
loop_
_entity_poly.entity_id
_entity_poly.type
_entity_poly.pdbx_seq_one_letter_code
_entity_poly.pdbx_strand_id
1 'polypeptide(L)'
;MQLSSLVALLPFLAIASASPVDRSLGKRYNGVRIKSNRNGQCLSVPGDAFGDGVRVQTVDCAQAQKWNINPGSGSVIHVPSGLALDAGTGRDNNEIVKLWTSYPTLFQQTWYLTGDNRIAITGGDQCLDQGSEWEGTQTWQCTTGNTNQIWYPIDDNGNSLDPNGGGNNGGNNGGDNGSSPSPDVPVKNVYPDPADGSHRLHPNGRDDLCVTVDSAKVDSGTQVNIAYCAPNDSDTSKYQLFWVTGGQKGEIKLREFPDKCLNSNVAGGNGQAVWIDDCNKASETQRWDYTGDKLRVDNGGNTCLDVVEGSGKTAQSPYDIEKRLQTWECFEGNTNQIFTIKY
;
A
#
# COMPACT_ATOMS: atom_id res chain seq x y z
N MET A 1 -12.72 -70.30 -31.37
CA MET A 1 -12.65 -68.97 -32.00
C MET A 1 -13.56 -68.04 -31.24
N GLN A 2 -12.98 -67.14 -30.44
CA GLN A 2 -13.39 -65.77 -30.14
C GLN A 2 -12.66 -65.34 -28.86
N LEU A 3 -11.66 -64.46 -29.03
CA LEU A 3 -10.96 -63.79 -27.93
C LEU A 3 -11.86 -62.66 -27.43
N SER A 4 -12.21 -62.67 -26.15
CA SER A 4 -12.79 -61.51 -25.47
C SER A 4 -11.66 -60.61 -24.97
N SER A 5 -11.47 -59.47 -25.61
CA SER A 5 -10.57 -58.40 -25.14
C SER A 5 -11.23 -57.63 -24.00
N LEU A 6 -10.62 -57.68 -22.80
CA LEU A 6 -10.86 -56.73 -21.72
C LEU A 6 -10.15 -55.41 -22.07
N VAL A 7 -10.90 -54.33 -22.29
CA VAL A 7 -10.33 -52.97 -22.36
C VAL A 7 -10.28 -52.42 -20.94
N ALA A 8 -9.08 -52.32 -20.36
CA ALA A 8 -8.85 -51.62 -19.11
C ALA A 8 -8.78 -50.11 -19.37
N LEU A 9 -9.75 -49.35 -18.88
CA LEU A 9 -9.64 -47.88 -18.80
C LEU A 9 -8.70 -47.53 -17.64
N LEU A 10 -7.47 -47.09 -17.97
CA LEU A 10 -6.62 -46.38 -17.02
C LEU A 10 -7.07 -44.91 -16.94
N PRO A 11 -7.34 -44.36 -15.74
CA PRO A 11 -7.50 -42.92 -15.57
C PRO A 11 -6.11 -42.27 -15.67
N PHE A 12 -5.92 -41.40 -16.65
CA PHE A 12 -4.76 -40.52 -16.73
C PHE A 12 -4.82 -39.54 -15.54
N LEU A 13 -3.98 -39.76 -14.51
CA LEU A 13 -3.61 -38.71 -13.57
C LEU A 13 -2.77 -37.68 -14.32
N ALA A 14 -3.37 -36.54 -14.62
CA ALA A 14 -2.62 -35.36 -15.02
C ALA A 14 -1.75 -34.92 -13.84
N ILE A 15 -0.44 -35.11 -13.97
CA ILE A 15 0.54 -34.50 -13.06
C ILE A 15 0.48 -33.01 -13.34
N ALA A 16 -0.21 -32.26 -12.48
CA ALA A 16 -0.11 -30.81 -12.46
C ALA A 16 1.37 -30.47 -12.20
N SER A 17 2.05 -29.97 -13.24
CA SER A 17 3.33 -29.32 -13.07
C SER A 17 3.10 -28.10 -12.19
N ALA A 18 3.48 -28.21 -10.91
CA ALA A 18 3.59 -27.04 -10.06
C ALA A 18 4.62 -26.12 -10.70
N SER A 19 4.16 -24.99 -11.24
CA SER A 19 5.03 -23.91 -11.65
C SER A 19 5.86 -23.48 -10.43
N PRO A 20 7.14 -23.11 -10.61
CA PRO A 20 7.94 -22.58 -9.53
C PRO A 20 7.20 -21.38 -8.92
N VAL A 21 7.05 -21.40 -7.59
CA VAL A 21 6.57 -20.26 -6.80
C VAL A 21 7.43 -19.06 -7.19
N ASP A 22 6.84 -18.11 -7.90
CA ASP A 22 7.47 -16.83 -8.19
C ASP A 22 7.79 -16.14 -6.86
N ARG A 23 9.04 -15.68 -6.72
CA ARG A 23 9.59 -15.11 -5.49
C ARG A 23 9.36 -13.59 -5.42
N SER A 24 8.31 -13.08 -6.04
CA SER A 24 7.91 -11.66 -5.94
C SER A 24 6.99 -11.38 -4.73
N LEU A 25 7.28 -12.04 -3.59
CA LEU A 25 6.81 -11.61 -2.26
C LEU A 25 7.09 -10.12 -2.12
N GLY A 26 6.03 -9.30 -1.94
CA GLY A 26 6.16 -7.86 -1.68
C GLY A 26 7.31 -7.59 -0.70
N LYS A 27 8.20 -6.65 -1.05
CA LYS A 27 9.52 -6.48 -0.42
C LYS A 27 9.39 -6.44 1.11
N ARG A 28 9.56 -7.61 1.73
CA ARG A 28 9.66 -7.75 3.17
C ARG A 28 11.00 -7.13 3.53
N TYR A 29 10.98 -6.07 4.33
CA TYR A 29 12.20 -5.50 4.86
C TYR A 29 12.67 -6.40 5.99
N ASN A 30 13.46 -7.41 5.63
CA ASN A 30 14.01 -8.35 6.60
C ASN A 30 15.36 -7.85 7.10
N GLY A 31 15.56 -7.83 8.42
CA GLY A 31 16.86 -7.48 8.99
C GLY A 31 17.28 -6.03 8.74
N VAL A 32 16.34 -5.10 8.68
CA VAL A 32 16.61 -3.67 8.44
C VAL A 32 16.70 -2.91 9.76
N ARG A 33 17.33 -1.74 9.74
CA ARG A 33 17.14 -0.75 10.81
C ARG A 33 15.98 0.17 10.43
N ILE A 34 15.30 0.73 11.42
CA ILE A 34 14.17 1.65 11.17
C ILE A 34 14.54 3.01 11.75
N LYS A 35 14.90 3.95 10.88
CA LYS A 35 15.39 5.28 11.24
C LYS A 35 14.24 6.27 11.39
N SER A 36 14.17 6.98 12.49
CA SER A 36 13.23 8.07 12.63
C SER A 36 13.67 9.31 11.86
N ASN A 37 12.69 9.98 11.28
CA ASN A 37 12.84 11.31 10.71
C ASN A 37 13.12 12.39 11.77
N ARG A 38 12.65 12.21 13.02
CA ARG A 38 12.72 13.24 14.08
C ARG A 38 14.14 13.70 14.37
N ASN A 39 15.04 12.75 14.61
CA ASN A 39 16.41 13.04 14.99
C ASN A 39 17.45 12.10 14.33
N GLY A 40 17.02 11.26 13.39
CA GLY A 40 17.90 10.35 12.66
C GLY A 40 18.39 9.14 13.44
N GLN A 41 17.93 8.93 14.68
CA GLN A 41 18.18 7.71 15.44
C GLN A 41 17.32 6.55 14.94
N CYS A 42 17.70 5.32 15.28
CA CYS A 42 17.02 4.12 14.83
C CYS A 42 16.28 3.41 15.97
N LEU A 43 15.09 2.91 15.66
CA LEU A 43 14.26 2.08 16.53
C LEU A 43 15.06 0.88 17.02
N SER A 44 15.14 0.73 18.34
CA SER A 44 15.96 -0.29 18.96
C SER A 44 15.48 -0.60 20.36
N VAL A 45 15.96 -1.72 20.89
CA VAL A 45 15.85 -2.05 22.30
C VAL A 45 17.21 -1.78 22.95
N PRO A 46 17.28 -0.91 23.98
CA PRO A 46 18.56 -0.63 24.64
C PRO A 46 19.06 -1.85 25.41
N GLY A 47 20.33 -2.20 25.23
CA GLY A 47 20.97 -3.35 25.87
C GLY A 47 20.75 -4.68 25.13
N ASP A 48 21.02 -5.78 25.83
CA ASP A 48 21.03 -7.16 25.31
C ASP A 48 19.99 -8.08 25.98
N ALA A 49 19.24 -7.58 26.96
CA ALA A 49 18.15 -8.31 27.61
C ALA A 49 16.83 -8.12 26.85
N PHE A 50 16.47 -9.09 26.02
CA PHE A 50 15.21 -9.08 25.26
C PHE A 50 14.15 -9.97 25.94
N GLY A 51 12.97 -9.42 26.16
CA GLY A 51 11.84 -10.14 26.77
C GLY A 51 10.54 -9.36 26.68
N ASP A 52 9.45 -10.03 27.03
CA ASP A 52 8.13 -9.39 27.08
C ASP A 52 8.13 -8.22 28.05
N GLY A 53 7.59 -7.08 27.59
CA GLY A 53 7.52 -5.85 28.36
C GLY A 53 8.70 -4.92 28.18
N VAL A 54 9.80 -5.36 27.53
CA VAL A 54 10.97 -4.51 27.32
C VAL A 54 10.61 -3.36 26.39
N ARG A 55 10.81 -2.14 26.89
CA ARG A 55 10.46 -0.92 26.15
C ARG A 55 11.35 -0.74 24.91
N VAL A 56 10.72 -0.41 23.79
CA VAL A 56 11.40 0.03 22.57
C VAL A 56 11.70 1.53 22.67
N GLN A 57 12.84 1.94 22.11
CA GLN A 57 13.33 3.32 22.11
C GLN A 57 14.06 3.61 20.78
N THR A 58 14.84 4.69 20.73
CA THR A 58 15.75 4.98 19.63
C THR A 58 17.18 5.12 20.11
N VAL A 59 18.14 4.63 19.32
CA VAL A 59 19.58 4.70 19.59
C VAL A 59 20.32 5.12 18.32
N ASP A 60 21.63 5.36 18.42
CA ASP A 60 22.46 5.57 17.23
C ASP A 60 22.31 4.40 16.24
N CYS A 61 22.10 4.70 14.96
CA CYS A 61 21.82 3.66 13.96
C CYS A 61 22.95 2.63 13.82
N ALA A 62 24.21 2.97 14.10
CA ALA A 62 25.31 1.99 14.08
C ALA A 62 25.19 0.96 15.21
N GLN A 63 24.44 1.25 16.26
CA GLN A 63 24.20 0.38 17.42
C GLN A 63 22.77 -0.20 17.46
N ALA A 64 21.91 0.19 16.51
CA ALA A 64 20.51 -0.18 16.53
C ALA A 64 20.29 -1.64 16.14
N GLN A 65 19.32 -2.27 16.80
CA GLN A 65 18.87 -3.60 16.48
C GLN A 65 18.06 -3.64 15.18
N LYS A 66 17.97 -4.83 14.60
CA LYS A 66 17.32 -5.07 13.31
C LYS A 66 15.87 -5.55 13.49
N TRP A 67 15.04 -5.20 12.52
CA TRP A 67 13.61 -5.50 12.49
C TRP A 67 13.21 -6.12 11.16
N ASN A 68 12.20 -6.98 11.20
CA ASN A 68 11.43 -7.37 10.02
C ASN A 68 10.16 -6.53 9.98
N ILE A 69 9.92 -5.81 8.89
CA ILE A 69 8.71 -5.01 8.69
C ILE A 69 8.18 -5.20 7.28
N ASN A 70 6.86 -5.14 7.12
CA ASN A 70 6.19 -5.26 5.84
C ASN A 70 5.38 -3.97 5.57
N PRO A 71 5.32 -3.50 4.32
CA PRO A 71 4.36 -2.46 3.91
C PRO A 71 2.90 -2.86 4.15
N GLY A 72 2.58 -4.14 3.92
CA GLY A 72 1.27 -4.69 4.25
C GLY A 72 1.08 -4.94 5.74
N SER A 73 -0.18 -5.16 6.12
CA SER A 73 -0.57 -5.44 7.50
C SER A 73 0.14 -6.66 8.09
N GLY A 74 0.73 -6.51 9.28
CA GLY A 74 1.36 -7.60 10.01
C GLY A 74 2.23 -7.12 11.17
N SER A 75 2.88 -8.06 11.84
CA SER A 75 3.77 -7.73 12.96
C SER A 75 5.11 -7.20 12.47
N VAL A 76 5.62 -6.20 13.20
CA VAL A 76 7.01 -5.74 13.12
C VAL A 76 7.82 -6.58 14.10
N ILE A 77 8.74 -7.41 13.61
CA ILE A 77 9.42 -8.42 14.41
C ILE A 77 10.85 -7.98 14.72
N HIS A 78 11.22 -7.97 16.00
CA HIS A 78 12.58 -7.76 16.46
C HIS A 78 13.43 -8.97 16.09
N VAL A 79 14.40 -8.81 15.18
CA VAL A 79 15.17 -9.92 14.63
C VAL A 79 15.96 -10.70 15.69
N PRO A 80 16.65 -10.05 16.65
CA PRO A 80 17.41 -10.78 17.66
C PRO A 80 16.58 -11.70 18.58
N SER A 81 15.33 -11.34 18.89
CA SER A 81 14.51 -12.07 19.86
C SER A 81 13.30 -12.80 19.25
N GLY A 82 12.88 -12.45 18.04
CA GLY A 82 11.64 -12.94 17.43
C GLY A 82 10.36 -12.35 18.03
N LEU A 83 10.46 -11.40 18.98
CA LEU A 83 9.32 -10.73 19.61
C LEU A 83 8.75 -9.64 18.70
N ALA A 84 7.46 -9.34 18.84
CA ALA A 84 6.76 -8.31 18.08
C ALA A 84 6.86 -6.92 18.75
N LEU A 85 6.79 -5.88 17.93
CA LEU A 85 6.49 -4.52 18.33
C LEU A 85 5.01 -4.47 18.77
N ASP A 86 4.77 -4.10 20.02
CA ASP A 86 3.46 -4.11 20.64
C ASP A 86 3.09 -2.73 21.17
N ALA A 87 1.89 -2.27 20.81
CA ALA A 87 1.37 -0.93 21.08
C ALA A 87 0.62 -0.78 22.41
N GLY A 88 0.65 -1.78 23.32
CA GLY A 88 -0.22 -1.77 24.49
C GLY A 88 -1.64 -2.19 24.10
N THR A 89 -2.59 -1.27 24.11
CA THR A 89 -3.93 -1.50 23.56
C THR A 89 -4.03 -1.10 22.09
N GLY A 90 -3.13 -0.22 21.62
CA GLY A 90 -3.09 0.31 20.26
C GLY A 90 -4.19 1.34 19.96
N ARG A 91 -4.87 1.85 20.98
CA ARG A 91 -6.07 2.71 20.83
C ARG A 91 -5.88 4.13 21.36
N ASP A 92 -4.93 4.32 22.26
CA ASP A 92 -4.77 5.58 22.97
C ASP A 92 -3.44 6.23 22.62
N ASN A 93 -3.37 7.55 22.77
CA ASN A 93 -2.12 8.29 22.68
C ASN A 93 -1.25 8.00 23.92
N ASN A 94 0.07 8.04 23.74
CA ASN A 94 1.09 7.85 24.78
C ASN A 94 1.20 6.42 25.32
N GLU A 95 0.66 5.42 24.63
CA GLU A 95 0.91 4.04 25.04
C GLU A 95 2.36 3.66 24.75
N ILE A 96 2.96 2.96 25.70
CA ILE A 96 4.34 2.52 25.60
C ILE A 96 4.44 1.43 24.53
N VAL A 97 5.34 1.64 23.58
CA VAL A 97 5.70 0.60 22.61
C VAL A 97 6.79 -0.30 23.19
N LYS A 98 6.56 -1.61 23.14
CA LYS A 98 7.39 -2.62 23.81
C LYS A 98 7.56 -3.87 22.96
N LEU A 99 8.53 -4.71 23.34
CA LEU A 99 8.60 -6.09 22.86
C LEU A 99 7.53 -6.93 23.56
N TRP A 100 6.88 -7.81 22.79
CA TRP A 100 5.96 -8.78 23.32
C TRP A 100 5.92 -10.06 22.48
N THR A 101 5.54 -11.18 23.09
CA THR A 101 5.27 -12.42 22.38
C THR A 101 4.30 -12.14 21.23
N SER A 102 4.69 -12.56 20.02
CA SER A 102 3.88 -12.34 18.83
C SER A 102 2.69 -13.29 18.81
N TYR A 103 1.49 -12.73 18.72
CA TYR A 103 0.25 -13.49 18.54
C TYR A 103 -0.42 -13.06 17.24
N PRO A 104 -0.83 -13.99 16.37
CA PRO A 104 -1.58 -13.66 15.17
C PRO A 104 -2.84 -12.86 15.51
N THR A 105 -3.21 -11.92 14.65
CA THR A 105 -4.47 -11.15 14.69
C THR A 105 -4.65 -10.17 15.86
N LEU A 106 -3.66 -10.01 16.74
CA LEU A 106 -3.73 -8.99 17.78
C LEU A 106 -3.64 -7.59 17.17
N PHE A 107 -4.70 -6.80 17.37
CA PHE A 107 -4.82 -5.43 16.90
C PHE A 107 -3.57 -4.59 17.24
N GLN A 108 -3.13 -4.62 18.50
CA GLN A 108 -1.98 -3.87 19.00
C GLN A 108 -0.60 -4.34 18.48
N GLN A 109 -0.54 -5.45 17.74
CA GLN A 109 0.67 -5.99 17.10
C GLN A 109 0.56 -6.05 15.58
N THR A 110 -0.51 -5.47 15.03
CA THR A 110 -0.82 -5.52 13.60
C THR A 110 -0.60 -4.13 13.02
N TRP A 111 0.59 -3.93 12.46
CA TRP A 111 1.05 -2.66 11.91
C TRP A 111 1.06 -2.70 10.39
N TYR A 112 1.07 -1.55 9.75
CA TYR A 112 1.39 -1.41 8.34
C TYR A 112 2.29 -0.19 8.14
N LEU A 113 3.31 -0.32 7.29
CA LEU A 113 4.16 0.81 6.90
C LEU A 113 3.48 1.54 5.74
N THR A 114 2.99 2.74 6.02
CA THR A 114 2.26 3.58 5.08
C THR A 114 3.18 4.14 3.98
N GLY A 115 2.58 4.59 2.87
CA GLY A 115 3.32 5.20 1.77
C GLY A 115 4.02 6.53 2.13
N ASP A 116 3.57 7.21 3.19
CA ASP A 116 4.18 8.42 3.76
C ASP A 116 5.06 8.11 4.99
N ASN A 117 5.58 6.88 5.06
CA ASN A 117 6.57 6.40 6.03
C ASN A 117 6.10 6.40 7.49
N ARG A 118 4.83 6.16 7.76
CA ARG A 118 4.33 5.94 9.14
C ARG A 118 4.18 4.46 9.40
N ILE A 119 4.50 4.03 10.61
CA ILE A 119 4.21 2.67 11.05
C ILE A 119 2.90 2.74 11.84
N ALA A 120 1.79 2.43 11.19
CA ALA A 120 0.44 2.66 11.71
C ALA A 120 -0.25 1.36 12.13
N ILE A 121 -1.13 1.40 13.13
CA ILE A 121 -1.96 0.26 13.51
C ILE A 121 -3.00 0.01 12.42
N THR A 122 -3.05 -1.23 11.92
CA THR A 122 -4.01 -1.60 10.87
C THR A 122 -5.43 -1.55 11.41
N GLY A 123 -6.31 -0.81 10.74
CA GLY A 123 -7.71 -0.64 11.16
C GLY A 123 -7.87 0.24 12.41
N GLY A 124 -6.82 0.95 12.83
CA GLY A 124 -6.85 1.95 13.88
C GLY A 124 -6.42 3.33 13.36
N ASP A 125 -6.32 4.29 14.27
CA ASP A 125 -5.88 5.66 13.99
C ASP A 125 -4.54 6.01 14.67
N GLN A 126 -3.86 5.02 15.27
CA GLN A 126 -2.60 5.22 16.00
C GLN A 126 -1.38 4.92 15.13
N CYS A 127 -0.34 5.74 15.27
CA CYS A 127 0.95 5.61 14.61
C CYS A 127 2.07 5.46 15.64
N LEU A 128 3.14 4.75 15.27
CA LEU A 128 4.39 4.79 16.00
C LEU A 128 4.95 6.21 15.95
N ASP A 129 5.15 6.81 17.12
CA ASP A 129 5.65 8.15 17.29
C ASP A 129 6.97 8.10 18.08
N GLN A 130 8.00 8.76 17.56
CA GLN A 130 9.20 9.02 18.35
C GLN A 130 8.91 10.21 19.26
N GLY A 131 8.41 9.94 20.46
CA GLY A 131 8.20 10.96 21.48
C GLY A 131 9.50 11.69 21.87
N SER A 132 9.42 12.51 22.90
CA SER A 132 10.62 13.14 23.49
C SER A 132 11.58 12.10 24.10
N GLU A 133 12.78 12.54 24.46
CA GLU A 133 13.76 11.69 25.16
C GLU A 133 13.23 11.15 26.51
N TRP A 134 12.25 11.84 27.11
CA TRP A 134 11.60 11.45 28.35
C TRP A 134 10.42 10.51 28.14
N GLU A 135 9.69 10.67 27.03
CA GLU A 135 8.52 9.86 26.70
C GLU A 135 8.93 8.52 26.06
N GLY A 136 9.99 8.50 25.26
CA GLY A 136 10.40 7.35 24.45
C GLY A 136 9.46 7.10 23.26
N THR A 137 9.65 5.99 22.52
CA THR A 137 8.71 5.65 21.45
C THR A 137 7.36 5.25 22.01
N GLN A 138 6.29 5.73 21.39
CA GLN A 138 4.92 5.61 21.86
C GLN A 138 3.93 5.45 20.70
N THR A 139 2.68 5.16 21.00
CA THR A 139 1.57 5.44 20.07
C THR A 139 1.16 6.90 20.14
N TRP A 140 0.81 7.47 19.00
CA TRP A 140 0.09 8.73 18.93
C TRP A 140 -0.79 8.73 17.70
N GLN A 141 -1.95 9.38 17.79
CA GLN A 141 -2.89 9.51 16.69
C GLN A 141 -2.17 9.95 15.41
N CYS A 142 -2.30 9.16 14.35
CA CYS A 142 -1.72 9.44 13.05
C CYS A 142 -2.15 10.84 12.60
N THR A 143 -1.18 11.74 12.52
CA THR A 143 -1.42 13.16 12.25
C THR A 143 -0.59 13.56 11.03
N THR A 144 -1.28 14.04 10.00
CA THR A 144 -0.64 14.60 8.81
C THR A 144 0.30 15.75 9.22
N GLY A 145 1.52 15.74 8.70
CA GLY A 145 2.54 16.74 9.04
C GLY A 145 3.26 16.53 10.38
N ASN A 146 2.84 15.59 11.23
CA ASN A 146 3.65 15.19 12.39
C ASN A 146 4.87 14.39 11.92
N THR A 147 6.03 15.04 11.89
CA THR A 147 7.29 14.47 11.43
C THR A 147 7.93 13.50 12.43
N ASN A 148 7.44 13.44 13.67
CA ASN A 148 7.87 12.45 14.66
C ASN A 148 7.34 11.03 14.38
N GLN A 149 6.33 10.93 13.52
CA GLN A 149 5.70 9.66 13.12
C GLN A 149 6.31 9.07 11.84
N ILE A 150 7.32 9.71 11.27
CA ILE A 150 7.95 9.30 10.01
C ILE A 150 9.18 8.43 10.30
N TRP A 151 9.22 7.25 9.69
CA TRP A 151 10.19 6.18 9.90
C TRP A 151 10.64 5.55 8.58
N TYR A 152 11.95 5.49 8.36
CA TYR A 152 12.56 4.95 7.15
C TYR A 152 13.23 3.61 7.46
N PRO A 153 12.81 2.50 6.86
CA PRO A 153 13.64 1.30 6.76
C PRO A 153 14.97 1.67 6.08
N ILE A 154 16.10 1.28 6.65
CA ILE A 154 17.44 1.51 6.09
C ILE A 154 18.26 0.21 6.06
N ASP A 155 19.15 0.10 5.08
CA ASP A 155 20.11 -1.00 4.97
C ASP A 155 21.27 -0.86 5.97
N ASP A 156 22.24 -1.77 5.93
CA ASP A 156 23.43 -1.75 6.79
C ASP A 156 24.38 -0.58 6.51
N ASN A 157 24.32 -0.01 5.31
CA ASN A 157 25.06 1.20 4.94
C ASN A 157 24.33 2.49 5.36
N GLY A 158 23.09 2.35 5.83
CA GLY A 158 22.23 3.46 6.23
C GLY A 158 21.49 4.12 5.07
N ASN A 159 21.48 3.49 3.90
CA ASN A 159 20.69 3.93 2.76
C ASN A 159 19.22 3.67 3.04
N SER A 160 18.38 4.67 2.73
CA SER A 160 16.94 4.48 2.78
C SER A 160 16.51 3.36 1.85
N LEU A 161 15.78 2.41 2.40
CA LEU A 161 15.12 1.35 1.66
C LEU A 161 13.70 1.72 1.28
N ASP A 162 13.24 2.90 1.73
CA ASP A 162 11.99 3.51 1.30
C ASP A 162 12.06 3.83 -0.20
N PRO A 163 11.20 3.21 -1.03
CA PRO A 163 11.12 3.49 -2.45
C PRO A 163 10.55 4.89 -2.77
N ASN A 164 9.98 5.60 -1.80
CA ASN A 164 9.36 6.94 -1.96
C ASN A 164 10.19 8.08 -1.34
N GLY A 165 11.35 7.78 -0.73
CA GLY A 165 12.13 8.72 0.06
C GLY A 165 13.33 9.27 -0.69
N GLY A 166 13.21 10.50 -1.19
CA GLY A 166 14.31 11.28 -1.72
C GLY A 166 15.42 11.47 -0.68
N GLY A 167 16.55 10.80 -0.91
CA GLY A 167 17.76 10.98 -0.11
C GLY A 167 18.34 12.37 -0.31
N ASN A 168 18.21 13.24 0.70
CA ASN A 168 19.16 14.32 0.90
C ASN A 168 20.35 13.76 1.70
N ASN A 169 21.41 13.35 1.00
CA ASN A 169 22.79 13.64 1.39
C ASN A 169 23.75 13.35 0.24
N GLY A 170 24.63 14.32 -0.03
CA GLY A 170 25.51 14.35 -1.20
C GLY A 170 26.64 13.33 -1.17
N GLY A 171 27.00 12.85 -2.36
CA GLY A 171 28.20 12.08 -2.62
C GLY A 171 28.26 11.63 -4.09
N ASN A 172 29.11 12.28 -4.89
CA ASN A 172 29.46 11.86 -6.25
C ASN A 172 30.06 10.45 -6.28
N ASN A 173 29.49 9.54 -7.08
CA ASN A 173 30.13 8.83 -8.20
C ASN A 173 29.26 7.63 -8.63
N GLY A 174 29.19 7.41 -9.95
CA GLY A 174 28.20 6.54 -10.60
C GLY A 174 28.53 5.04 -10.67
N GLY A 175 27.64 4.31 -11.35
CA GLY A 175 27.83 2.92 -11.77
C GLY A 175 26.62 2.01 -11.55
N ASP A 176 25.70 2.01 -12.52
CA ASP A 176 24.81 0.96 -13.03
C ASP A 176 24.22 -0.20 -12.18
N ASN A 177 22.91 -0.36 -12.42
CA ASN A 177 22.09 -1.56 -12.67
C ASN A 177 21.63 -2.50 -11.52
N GLY A 178 20.35 -2.31 -11.15
CA GLY A 178 19.49 -3.26 -10.45
C GLY A 178 18.04 -2.76 -10.40
N SER A 179 17.24 -3.15 -11.38
CA SER A 179 15.88 -2.72 -11.75
C SER A 179 14.82 -2.64 -10.61
N SER A 180 14.24 -1.43 -10.49
CA SER A 180 13.10 -1.01 -9.65
C SER A 180 11.81 -0.93 -10.49
N PRO A 181 10.60 -1.11 -9.95
CA PRO A 181 9.37 -0.81 -10.67
C PRO A 181 9.21 0.73 -10.78
N SER A 182 9.61 1.25 -11.95
CA SER A 182 9.37 2.58 -12.52
C SER A 182 9.84 3.83 -11.74
N PRO A 183 11.15 4.16 -11.78
CA PRO A 183 11.68 5.50 -11.53
C PRO A 183 11.27 6.57 -12.59
N ASP A 184 10.37 6.27 -13.53
CA ASP A 184 10.16 7.06 -14.75
C ASP A 184 9.14 8.21 -14.67
N VAL A 185 8.29 8.27 -13.64
CA VAL A 185 7.28 9.34 -13.52
C VAL A 185 7.76 10.35 -12.47
N PRO A 186 8.15 11.58 -12.85
CA PRO A 186 8.64 12.58 -11.91
C PRO A 186 7.63 12.87 -10.79
N VAL A 187 8.12 13.19 -9.59
CA VAL A 187 7.24 13.67 -8.51
C VAL A 187 6.86 15.13 -8.77
N LYS A 188 5.58 15.46 -8.58
CA LYS A 188 5.04 16.82 -8.68
C LYS A 188 4.33 17.24 -7.39
N ASN A 189 3.65 18.37 -7.45
CA ASN A 189 2.89 18.93 -6.34
C ASN A 189 1.78 17.98 -5.89
N VAL A 190 1.59 17.91 -4.59
CA VAL A 190 0.49 17.21 -3.93
C VAL A 190 -0.62 18.21 -3.63
N TYR A 191 -1.88 17.78 -3.77
CA TYR A 191 -3.05 18.62 -3.51
C TYR A 191 -3.93 17.95 -2.46
N PRO A 192 -4.41 18.68 -1.44
CA PRO A 192 -5.30 18.13 -0.44
C PRO A 192 -6.66 17.78 -1.04
N ASP A 193 -7.33 16.78 -0.49
CA ASP A 193 -8.70 16.45 -0.82
C ASP A 193 -9.69 17.49 -0.25
N PRO A 194 -10.88 17.68 -0.86
CA PRO A 194 -11.89 18.57 -0.32
C PRO A 194 -12.46 18.07 1.02
N ALA A 195 -12.86 19.02 1.88
CA ALA A 195 -13.46 18.70 3.18
C ALA A 195 -14.91 18.16 3.11
N ASP A 196 -15.43 17.90 1.90
CA ASP A 196 -16.80 17.41 1.70
C ASP A 196 -16.92 15.88 1.83
N GLY A 197 -15.81 15.18 2.04
CA GLY A 197 -15.74 13.72 2.16
C GLY A 197 -15.53 12.99 0.82
N SER A 198 -15.30 13.72 -0.27
CA SER A 198 -14.79 13.15 -1.50
C SER A 198 -13.26 13.10 -1.46
N HIS A 199 -12.69 12.06 -2.04
CA HIS A 199 -11.26 11.80 -1.98
C HIS A 199 -10.69 11.43 -3.34
N ARG A 200 -9.41 11.69 -3.52
CA ARG A 200 -8.64 11.13 -4.63
C ARG A 200 -8.06 9.78 -4.19
N LEU A 201 -8.01 8.84 -5.14
CA LEU A 201 -7.36 7.55 -4.93
C LEU A 201 -5.91 7.65 -5.45
N HIS A 202 -4.95 7.52 -4.54
CA HIS A 202 -3.53 7.65 -4.81
C HIS A 202 -2.86 6.29 -4.91
N PRO A 203 -2.15 5.96 -6.00
CA PRO A 203 -1.34 4.75 -6.04
C PRO A 203 -0.23 4.80 -4.99
N ASN A 204 0.25 3.64 -4.58
CA ASN A 204 1.22 3.49 -3.50
C ASN A 204 2.40 4.46 -3.62
N GLY A 205 2.63 5.25 -2.57
CA GLY A 205 3.79 6.13 -2.49
C GLY A 205 3.75 7.37 -3.37
N ARG A 206 2.63 7.62 -4.07
CA ARG A 206 2.51 8.68 -5.07
C ARG A 206 1.29 9.55 -4.81
N ASP A 207 1.40 10.38 -3.76
CA ASP A 207 0.38 11.37 -3.36
C ASP A 207 0.15 12.47 -4.42
N ASP A 208 1.07 12.61 -5.37
CA ASP A 208 0.97 13.53 -6.51
C ASP A 208 0.30 12.90 -7.74
N LEU A 209 0.00 11.59 -7.70
CA LEU A 209 -0.72 10.86 -8.74
C LEU A 209 -2.09 10.41 -8.24
N CYS A 210 -3.05 10.39 -9.17
CA CYS A 210 -4.45 10.17 -8.88
C CYS A 210 -5.11 9.31 -9.94
N VAL A 211 -5.97 8.39 -9.49
CA VAL A 211 -6.97 7.75 -10.34
C VAL A 211 -7.79 8.85 -11.03
N THR A 212 -7.80 8.84 -12.36
CA THR A 212 -8.32 9.93 -13.20
C THR A 212 -9.06 9.34 -14.39
N VAL A 213 -10.26 9.84 -14.68
CA VAL A 213 -10.98 9.49 -15.91
C VAL A 213 -10.22 9.99 -17.13
N ASP A 214 -10.08 9.19 -18.18
CA ASP A 214 -9.31 9.59 -19.36
C ASP A 214 -9.95 10.76 -20.12
N SER A 215 -9.09 11.57 -20.75
CA SER A 215 -9.48 12.60 -21.74
C SER A 215 -10.56 13.60 -21.27
N ALA A 216 -10.73 13.80 -19.95
CA ALA A 216 -11.78 14.63 -19.37
C ALA A 216 -13.18 14.31 -19.92
N LYS A 217 -13.45 13.02 -20.16
CA LYS A 217 -14.67 12.55 -20.81
C LYS A 217 -15.42 11.58 -19.90
N VAL A 218 -16.70 11.84 -19.63
CA VAL A 218 -17.51 11.06 -18.67
C VAL A 218 -18.62 10.24 -19.34
N ASP A 219 -18.38 9.80 -20.58
CA ASP A 219 -19.27 8.85 -21.26
C ASP A 219 -19.04 7.42 -20.74
N SER A 220 -20.11 6.62 -20.65
CA SER A 220 -20.03 5.21 -20.31
C SER A 220 -18.99 4.46 -21.16
N GLY A 221 -18.11 3.72 -20.50
CA GLY A 221 -16.99 3.01 -21.12
C GLY A 221 -15.70 3.82 -21.22
N THR A 222 -15.66 5.08 -20.75
CA THR A 222 -14.41 5.86 -20.73
C THR A 222 -13.47 5.29 -19.68
N GLN A 223 -12.24 4.96 -20.09
CA GLN A 223 -11.24 4.36 -19.20
C GLN A 223 -10.87 5.29 -18.05
N VAL A 224 -10.41 4.68 -16.97
CA VAL A 224 -9.84 5.36 -15.81
C VAL A 224 -8.42 4.87 -15.67
N ASN A 225 -7.48 5.79 -15.56
CA ASN A 225 -6.04 5.52 -15.44
C ASN A 225 -5.41 6.44 -14.39
N ILE A 226 -4.09 6.58 -14.38
CA ILE A 226 -3.37 7.44 -13.43
C ILE A 226 -2.83 8.67 -14.13
N ALA A 227 -3.19 9.85 -13.62
CA ALA A 227 -2.63 11.14 -14.03
C ALA A 227 -2.07 11.88 -12.80
N TYR A 228 -1.38 12.99 -13.01
CA TYR A 228 -1.08 13.90 -11.90
C TYR A 228 -2.36 14.44 -11.28
N CYS A 229 -2.40 14.49 -9.96
CA CYS A 229 -3.46 15.15 -9.22
C CYS A 229 -3.51 16.63 -9.60
N ALA A 230 -4.71 17.21 -9.60
CA ALA A 230 -4.92 18.62 -9.89
C ALA A 230 -5.53 19.37 -8.69
N PRO A 231 -5.29 20.69 -8.55
CA PRO A 231 -5.89 21.52 -7.50
C PRO A 231 -7.42 21.39 -7.44
N ASN A 232 -8.02 21.52 -6.25
CA ASN A 232 -9.47 21.39 -6.05
C ASN A 232 -10.30 22.37 -6.91
N ASP A 233 -9.78 23.56 -7.18
CA ASP A 233 -10.39 24.61 -7.99
C ASP A 233 -10.17 24.47 -9.51
N SER A 234 -9.43 23.46 -9.95
CA SER A 234 -9.19 23.19 -11.37
C SER A 234 -10.31 22.40 -12.03
N ASP A 235 -10.53 22.58 -13.33
CA ASP A 235 -11.48 21.75 -14.09
C ASP A 235 -11.10 20.26 -14.11
N THR A 236 -9.81 19.94 -13.95
CA THR A 236 -9.31 18.56 -13.94
C THR A 236 -9.74 17.79 -12.69
N SER A 237 -9.91 18.46 -11.54
CA SER A 237 -10.26 17.78 -10.27
C SER A 237 -11.60 17.05 -10.35
N LYS A 238 -12.51 17.51 -11.22
CA LYS A 238 -13.82 16.90 -11.51
C LYS A 238 -13.74 15.44 -11.94
N TYR A 239 -12.60 15.03 -12.50
CA TYR A 239 -12.34 13.69 -13.03
C TYR A 239 -11.49 12.82 -12.10
N GLN A 240 -11.14 13.32 -10.91
CA GLN A 240 -10.19 12.69 -9.98
C GLN A 240 -10.76 12.45 -8.58
N LEU A 241 -11.89 13.11 -8.27
CA LEU A 241 -12.53 13.05 -6.97
C LEU A 241 -13.67 12.03 -6.96
N PHE A 242 -13.62 11.11 -6.00
CA PHE A 242 -14.57 10.04 -5.83
C PHE A 242 -15.20 10.07 -4.43
N TRP A 243 -16.45 9.65 -4.34
CA TRP A 243 -17.09 9.30 -3.07
C TRP A 243 -16.60 7.92 -2.63
N VAL A 244 -15.55 7.92 -1.80
CA VAL A 244 -14.88 6.71 -1.31
C VAL A 244 -14.38 6.91 0.13
N THR A 245 -14.60 5.95 1.02
CA THR A 245 -14.07 5.97 2.40
C THR A 245 -13.54 4.60 2.81
N GLY A 246 -12.55 4.56 3.72
CA GLY A 246 -11.98 3.30 4.21
C GLY A 246 -13.05 2.37 4.82
N GLY A 247 -13.03 1.10 4.41
CA GLY A 247 -14.02 0.09 4.82
C GLY A 247 -15.33 0.13 4.03
N GLN A 248 -15.45 0.95 2.99
CA GLN A 248 -16.63 1.04 2.15
C GLN A 248 -16.83 -0.23 1.31
N LYS A 249 -18.09 -0.67 1.23
CA LYS A 249 -18.56 -1.64 0.23
C LYS A 249 -19.62 -1.02 -0.66
N GLY A 250 -19.48 -1.19 -1.97
CA GLY A 250 -20.47 -0.77 -2.97
C GLY A 250 -19.90 0.13 -4.06
N GLU A 251 -20.74 0.99 -4.61
CA GLU A 251 -20.40 1.91 -5.69
C GLU A 251 -19.34 2.93 -5.28
N ILE A 252 -18.35 3.18 -6.14
CA ILE A 252 -17.42 4.31 -6.02
C ILE A 252 -17.80 5.32 -7.10
N LYS A 253 -18.33 6.47 -6.68
CA LYS A 253 -18.98 7.45 -7.56
C LYS A 253 -18.06 8.62 -7.83
N LEU A 254 -18.09 9.18 -9.04
CA LEU A 254 -17.48 10.48 -9.26
C LEU A 254 -18.22 11.55 -8.46
N ARG A 255 -17.45 12.47 -7.87
CA ARG A 255 -17.98 13.56 -7.04
C ARG A 255 -18.94 14.45 -7.83
N GLU A 256 -18.46 14.95 -8.98
CA GLU A 256 -19.18 15.93 -9.82
C GLU A 256 -20.21 15.27 -10.74
N PHE A 257 -20.11 13.96 -10.95
CA PHE A 257 -20.98 13.17 -11.82
C PHE A 257 -21.53 11.98 -11.03
N PRO A 258 -22.48 12.21 -10.10
CA PRO A 258 -22.92 11.19 -9.14
C PRO A 258 -23.69 10.02 -9.75
N ASP A 259 -24.05 10.13 -11.04
CA ASP A 259 -24.63 9.07 -11.87
C ASP A 259 -23.54 8.20 -12.55
N LYS A 260 -22.26 8.52 -12.37
CA LYS A 260 -21.12 7.78 -12.94
C LYS A 260 -20.33 7.05 -11.86
N CYS A 261 -20.10 5.76 -12.08
CA CYS A 261 -19.50 4.84 -11.14
C CYS A 261 -18.25 4.19 -11.73
N LEU A 262 -17.24 3.93 -10.88
CA LEU A 262 -16.09 3.11 -11.22
C LEU A 262 -16.55 1.68 -11.51
N ASN A 263 -16.23 1.19 -12.70
CA ASN A 263 -16.71 -0.07 -13.22
C ASN A 263 -15.54 -0.97 -13.63
N SER A 264 -15.69 -2.26 -13.39
CA SER A 264 -14.75 -3.32 -13.77
C SER A 264 -15.37 -4.31 -14.77
N ASN A 265 -14.65 -5.33 -15.19
CA ASN A 265 -15.21 -6.36 -16.07
C ASN A 265 -15.95 -7.46 -15.30
N VAL A 266 -17.09 -7.91 -15.84
CA VAL A 266 -18.04 -8.91 -15.30
C VAL A 266 -17.37 -10.23 -14.95
N ALA A 267 -16.31 -10.60 -15.66
CA ALA A 267 -15.63 -11.87 -15.45
C ALA A 267 -14.64 -11.89 -14.27
N GLY A 268 -14.24 -10.74 -13.69
CA GLY A 268 -13.17 -10.70 -12.68
C GLY A 268 -11.91 -11.40 -13.20
N GLY A 269 -11.14 -10.74 -14.07
CA GLY A 269 -9.99 -11.34 -14.74
C GLY A 269 -8.78 -10.44 -14.78
N ASN A 270 -7.60 -11.05 -14.86
CA ASN A 270 -6.34 -10.32 -14.96
C ASN A 270 -6.28 -9.50 -16.27
N GLY A 271 -5.75 -8.29 -16.19
CA GLY A 271 -5.47 -7.45 -17.34
C GLY A 271 -6.67 -6.68 -17.89
N GLN A 272 -7.83 -6.71 -17.23
CA GLN A 272 -9.01 -6.01 -17.72
C GLN A 272 -8.95 -4.53 -17.35
N ALA A 273 -9.22 -3.64 -18.30
CA ALA A 273 -9.28 -2.21 -18.04
C ALA A 273 -10.36 -1.87 -17.00
N VAL A 274 -10.24 -0.69 -16.41
CA VAL A 274 -11.23 -0.09 -15.50
C VAL A 274 -11.76 1.17 -16.17
N TRP A 275 -13.06 1.44 -16.03
CA TRP A 275 -13.73 2.55 -16.71
C TRP A 275 -14.82 3.17 -15.84
N ILE A 276 -15.37 4.29 -16.28
CA ILE A 276 -16.60 4.84 -15.70
C ILE A 276 -17.81 4.40 -16.51
N ASP A 277 -18.91 4.10 -15.83
CA ASP A 277 -20.18 3.72 -16.45
C ASP A 277 -21.35 4.33 -15.67
N ASP A 278 -22.55 4.24 -16.21
CA ASP A 278 -23.77 4.62 -15.49
C ASP A 278 -23.90 3.76 -14.24
N CYS A 279 -24.13 4.41 -13.10
CA CYS A 279 -24.29 3.74 -11.82
C CYS A 279 -25.50 2.79 -11.84
N ASN A 280 -25.24 1.52 -11.55
CA ASN A 280 -26.22 0.47 -11.45
C ASN A 280 -25.94 -0.38 -10.21
N LYS A 281 -26.72 -0.14 -9.16
CA LYS A 281 -26.61 -0.86 -7.87
C LYS A 281 -26.75 -2.39 -7.98
N ALA A 282 -27.40 -2.89 -9.03
CA ALA A 282 -27.52 -4.33 -9.27
C ALA A 282 -26.28 -4.92 -9.95
N SER A 283 -25.39 -4.09 -10.51
CA SER A 283 -24.19 -4.51 -11.21
C SER A 283 -23.11 -4.96 -10.23
N GLU A 284 -22.67 -6.21 -10.34
CA GLU A 284 -21.59 -6.76 -9.51
C GLU A 284 -20.22 -6.15 -9.84
N THR A 285 -20.09 -5.58 -11.05
CA THR A 285 -18.85 -4.96 -11.53
C THR A 285 -18.60 -3.55 -11.00
N GLN A 286 -19.60 -2.95 -10.37
CA GLN A 286 -19.52 -1.63 -9.75
C GLN A 286 -19.49 -1.72 -8.23
N ARG A 287 -19.51 -2.93 -7.66
CA ARG A 287 -19.35 -3.13 -6.24
C ARG A 287 -17.87 -3.31 -5.94
N TRP A 288 -17.33 -2.43 -5.13
CA TRP A 288 -15.96 -2.49 -4.65
C TRP A 288 -15.95 -2.66 -3.14
N ASP A 289 -15.01 -3.46 -2.63
CA ASP A 289 -14.64 -3.58 -1.22
C ASP A 289 -13.33 -2.82 -1.04
N TYR A 290 -13.42 -1.59 -0.51
CA TYR A 290 -12.25 -0.75 -0.25
C TYR A 290 -11.81 -0.90 1.20
N THR A 291 -10.66 -1.52 1.43
CA THR A 291 -10.13 -1.82 2.78
C THR A 291 -9.34 -0.66 3.41
N GLY A 292 -9.22 0.47 2.71
CA GLY A 292 -8.36 1.60 3.09
C GLY A 292 -7.02 1.62 2.37
N ASP A 293 -6.62 0.49 1.78
CA ASP A 293 -5.40 0.34 0.99
C ASP A 293 -5.62 -0.47 -0.30
N LYS A 294 -6.69 -1.25 -0.44
CA LYS A 294 -6.98 -2.03 -1.65
C LYS A 294 -8.42 -1.87 -2.07
N LEU A 295 -8.66 -1.76 -3.38
CA LEU A 295 -9.98 -1.82 -3.99
C LEU A 295 -10.19 -3.19 -4.62
N ARG A 296 -10.91 -4.10 -3.96
CA ARG A 296 -11.29 -5.40 -4.52
C ARG A 296 -12.66 -5.31 -5.20
N VAL A 297 -12.82 -5.94 -6.36
CA VAL A 297 -14.13 -6.12 -6.99
C VAL A 297 -14.96 -7.12 -6.16
N ASP A 298 -16.17 -6.73 -5.76
CA ASP A 298 -17.08 -7.52 -4.93
C ASP A 298 -18.10 -8.32 -5.78
N ASN A 299 -17.55 -9.17 -6.65
CA ASN A 299 -18.27 -10.04 -7.58
C ASN A 299 -18.06 -11.54 -7.28
N GLY A 300 -17.59 -11.88 -6.07
CA GLY A 300 -17.25 -13.25 -5.67
C GLY A 300 -15.89 -13.75 -6.18
N GLY A 301 -15.19 -12.96 -7.00
CA GLY A 301 -13.81 -13.20 -7.40
C GLY A 301 -12.78 -12.59 -6.42
N ASN A 302 -11.51 -12.68 -6.78
CA ASN A 302 -10.39 -12.11 -6.02
C ASN A 302 -9.54 -11.19 -6.89
N THR A 303 -10.16 -10.22 -7.56
CA THR A 303 -9.43 -9.24 -8.38
C THR A 303 -9.49 -7.85 -7.74
N CYS A 304 -8.35 -7.17 -7.74
CA CYS A 304 -8.14 -5.85 -7.20
C CYS A 304 -7.85 -4.86 -8.33
N LEU A 305 -8.13 -3.57 -8.09
CA LEU A 305 -7.56 -2.49 -8.87
C LEU A 305 -6.03 -2.59 -8.82
N ASP A 306 -5.38 -2.42 -9.96
CA ASP A 306 -3.95 -2.67 -10.13
C ASP A 306 -3.36 -1.68 -11.15
N VAL A 307 -2.21 -1.11 -10.84
CA VAL A 307 -1.42 -0.34 -11.80
C VAL A 307 -0.69 -1.31 -12.74
N VAL A 308 -0.92 -1.20 -14.04
CA VAL A 308 -0.27 -2.03 -15.06
C VAL A 308 1.24 -1.84 -14.98
N GLU A 309 1.95 -2.89 -14.56
CA GLU A 309 3.41 -2.89 -14.47
C GLU A 309 4.04 -2.57 -15.83
N GLY A 310 5.06 -1.69 -15.83
CA GLY A 310 5.74 -1.26 -17.04
C GLY A 310 4.92 -0.37 -17.98
N SER A 311 3.67 -0.02 -17.64
CA SER A 311 2.92 0.97 -18.42
C SER A 311 3.64 2.33 -18.39
N GLY A 312 3.61 3.06 -19.50
CA GLY A 312 4.31 4.32 -19.67
C GLY A 312 3.36 5.48 -19.93
N LYS A 313 3.95 6.68 -19.95
CA LYS A 313 3.23 7.92 -20.20
C LYS A 313 2.56 7.90 -21.57
N THR A 314 1.26 8.20 -21.59
CA THR A 314 0.46 8.44 -22.79
C THR A 314 0.07 9.91 -22.80
N ALA A 315 0.66 10.68 -23.72
CA ALA A 315 0.36 12.09 -23.86
C ALA A 315 -1.08 12.30 -24.36
N GLN A 316 -1.85 13.13 -23.67
CA GLN A 316 -3.21 13.47 -24.08
C GLN A 316 -3.67 14.80 -23.47
N SER A 317 -4.85 15.27 -23.89
CA SER A 317 -5.45 16.51 -23.41
C SER A 317 -6.68 16.18 -22.55
N PRO A 318 -6.95 16.92 -21.47
CA PRO A 318 -6.21 18.10 -20.97
C PRO A 318 -5.04 17.76 -20.02
N TYR A 319 -4.81 16.48 -19.73
CA TYR A 319 -3.71 15.98 -18.90
C TYR A 319 -3.17 14.68 -19.49
N ASP A 320 -1.89 14.42 -19.26
CA ASP A 320 -1.27 13.18 -19.64
C ASP A 320 -1.67 12.05 -18.69
N ILE A 321 -1.72 10.82 -19.22
CA ILE A 321 -1.83 9.61 -18.40
C ILE A 321 -0.43 9.08 -18.15
N GLU A 322 -0.03 9.01 -16.88
CA GLU A 322 1.31 8.59 -16.47
C GLU A 322 1.43 7.07 -16.35
N LYS A 323 0.34 6.39 -15.93
CA LYS A 323 0.25 4.93 -15.83
C LYS A 323 -1.14 4.44 -16.17
N ARG A 324 -1.23 3.19 -16.63
CA ARG A 324 -2.52 2.54 -16.92
C ARG A 324 -3.02 1.73 -15.73
N LEU A 325 -4.34 1.63 -15.59
CA LEU A 325 -4.99 0.76 -14.62
C LEU A 325 -5.56 -0.48 -15.28
N GLN A 326 -5.60 -1.55 -14.49
CA GLN A 326 -6.25 -2.81 -14.79
C GLN A 326 -6.89 -3.38 -13.53
N THR A 327 -7.63 -4.47 -13.69
CA THR A 327 -7.89 -5.41 -12.61
C THR A 327 -6.90 -6.56 -12.71
N TRP A 328 -6.47 -7.05 -11.56
CA TRP A 328 -5.56 -8.18 -11.44
C TRP A 328 -5.86 -8.95 -10.17
N GLU A 329 -5.55 -10.24 -10.13
CA GLU A 329 -5.70 -11.07 -8.93
C GLU A 329 -5.07 -10.37 -7.73
N CYS A 330 -5.80 -10.29 -6.61
CA CYS A 330 -5.33 -9.61 -5.42
C CYS A 330 -4.17 -10.40 -4.81
N PHE A 331 -3.02 -9.74 -4.66
CA PHE A 331 -1.82 -10.29 -4.04
C PHE A 331 -1.46 -9.49 -2.78
N GLU A 332 -1.22 -10.20 -1.69
CA GLU A 332 -0.70 -9.59 -0.48
C GLU A 332 0.71 -9.04 -0.70
N GLY A 333 0.91 -7.77 -0.35
CA GLY A 333 2.16 -7.05 -0.56
C GLY A 333 2.43 -6.55 -1.99
N ASN A 334 1.52 -6.75 -2.95
CA ASN A 334 1.66 -6.12 -4.27
C ASN A 334 1.37 -4.61 -4.15
N THR A 335 2.41 -3.80 -4.29
CA THR A 335 2.32 -2.35 -4.18
C THR A 335 1.58 -1.68 -5.33
N ASN A 336 1.46 -2.34 -6.49
CA ASN A 336 0.66 -1.82 -7.61
C ASN A 336 -0.84 -1.90 -7.33
N GLN A 337 -1.25 -2.63 -6.30
CA GLN A 337 -2.64 -2.79 -5.87
C GLN A 337 -2.98 -1.94 -4.64
N ILE A 338 -2.01 -1.17 -4.15
CA ILE A 338 -2.22 -0.29 -3.02
C ILE A 338 -2.68 1.07 -3.54
N PHE A 339 -3.88 1.46 -3.10
CA PHE A 339 -4.50 2.75 -3.35
C PHE A 339 -4.95 3.33 -2.03
N THR A 340 -4.55 4.56 -1.74
CA THR A 340 -4.86 5.24 -0.47
C THR A 340 -5.65 6.51 -0.72
N ILE A 341 -6.41 6.93 0.29
CA ILE A 341 -7.09 8.23 0.35
C ILE A 341 -6.45 9.09 1.44
N LYS A 342 -6.58 10.41 1.33
CA LYS A 342 -6.08 11.34 2.35
C LYS A 342 -7.25 12.00 3.06
N TYR A 343 -7.22 11.96 4.39
CA TYR A 343 -8.15 12.69 5.25
C TYR A 343 -7.55 14.04 5.67
#